data_AF-X1SHE7-F1
#
_entry.id   AF-X1SHE7-F1
#
_cell.length_a   1.000
_cell.length_b   1.000
_cell.length_c   1.000
_cell.angle_alpha   90.00
_cell.angle_beta   90.00
_cell.angle_gamma   90.00
#
_symmetry.space_group_name_H-M   'P 1'
#
loop_
_entity.id
_entity.type
_entity.pdbx_description
1 polymer ?
#
loop_
_entity_poly.entity_id
_entity_poly.type
_entity_poly.pdbx_seq_one_letter_code
_entity_poly.pdbx_strand_id
1 'polypeptide(L)'
;HDLIKNILDTLGVVVTRVVICNIKDNTYFATVRLKINQREKEIDARPSDAIALALRASAPIYITEEVLNKASTEKVTLENEKEIKLTELQQKMQEAIEVENYEEAAKLRDQINSLKKK
;
A
#
# COMPACT_ATOMS: atom_id res chain seq x y z
N HIS A 1 -15.93 1.23 -10.70
CA HIS A 1 -16.80 0.04 -10.53
C HIS A 1 -18.30 0.42 -10.44
N ASP A 2 -18.88 1.12 -11.43
CA ASP A 2 -20.34 1.47 -11.48
C ASP A 2 -21.19 0.30 -11.91
N LEU A 3 -20.72 -0.39 -12.93
CA LEU A 3 -21.42 -1.55 -13.48
C LEU A 3 -21.71 -2.60 -12.41
N ILE A 4 -20.70 -2.98 -11.60
CA ILE A 4 -20.86 -4.04 -10.59
C ILE A 4 -21.86 -3.63 -9.50
N LYS A 5 -21.79 -2.39 -9.01
CA LYS A 5 -22.76 -1.89 -8.00
C LYS A 5 -24.18 -1.95 -8.56
N ASN A 6 -24.39 -1.44 -9.78
CA ASN A 6 -25.72 -1.44 -10.40
C ASN A 6 -26.26 -2.85 -10.63
N ILE A 7 -25.40 -3.80 -11.01
CA ILE A 7 -25.77 -5.22 -11.15
C ILE A 7 -26.21 -5.79 -9.80
N LEU A 8 -25.44 -5.55 -8.74
CA LEU A 8 -25.75 -6.05 -7.39
C LEU A 8 -27.07 -5.46 -6.87
N ASP A 9 -27.28 -4.16 -7.04
CA ASP A 9 -28.52 -3.48 -6.65
C ASP A 9 -29.73 -4.05 -7.41
N THR A 10 -29.59 -4.29 -8.72
CA THR A 10 -30.64 -4.89 -9.56
C THR A 10 -30.98 -6.32 -9.12
N LEU A 11 -29.99 -7.07 -8.64
CA LEU A 11 -30.16 -8.44 -8.14
C LEU A 11 -30.60 -8.49 -6.66
N GLY A 12 -30.80 -7.35 -6.00
CA GLY A 12 -31.16 -7.27 -4.59
C GLY A 12 -30.05 -7.75 -3.65
N VAL A 13 -28.79 -7.64 -4.08
CA VAL A 13 -27.61 -8.05 -3.33
C VAL A 13 -26.99 -6.86 -2.62
N VAL A 14 -26.79 -6.96 -1.31
CA VAL A 14 -26.18 -5.91 -0.51
C VAL A 14 -24.75 -6.27 -0.15
N VAL A 15 -23.78 -5.39 -0.44
CA VAL A 15 -22.41 -5.52 0.06
C VAL A 15 -22.40 -5.15 1.54
N THR A 16 -22.10 -6.11 2.43
CA THR A 16 -22.16 -5.86 3.88
C THR A 16 -20.84 -5.37 4.44
N ARG A 17 -19.72 -5.91 3.96
CA ARG A 17 -18.37 -5.50 4.35
C ARG A 17 -17.32 -6.06 3.39
N VAL A 18 -16.14 -5.48 3.43
CA VAL A 18 -14.94 -6.02 2.79
C VAL A 18 -13.90 -6.31 3.86
N VAL A 19 -13.21 -7.45 3.74
CA VAL A 19 -12.15 -7.86 4.66
C VAL A 19 -10.89 -8.15 3.87
N ILE A 20 -9.83 -7.40 4.12
CA ILE A 20 -8.49 -7.72 3.61
C ILE A 20 -7.90 -8.72 4.60
N CYS A 21 -7.80 -9.98 4.19
CA CYS A 21 -7.66 -11.11 5.10
C CYS A 21 -6.28 -11.76 5.06
N ASN A 22 -5.57 -11.69 3.94
CA ASN A 22 -4.34 -12.45 3.76
C ASN A 22 -3.31 -11.73 2.90
N ILE A 23 -2.05 -12.09 3.08
CA ILE A 23 -0.92 -11.70 2.24
C ILE A 23 -0.03 -12.93 2.02
N LYS A 24 0.19 -13.27 0.75
CA LYS A 24 1.04 -14.38 0.34
C LYS A 24 1.91 -13.94 -0.84
N ASP A 25 3.21 -14.17 -0.77
CA ASP A 25 4.16 -13.78 -1.82
C ASP A 25 4.01 -12.30 -2.22
N ASN A 26 3.95 -11.40 -1.24
CA ASN A 26 3.67 -9.96 -1.41
C ASN A 26 2.34 -9.61 -2.12
N THR A 27 1.46 -10.60 -2.29
CA THR A 27 0.15 -10.44 -2.91
C THR A 27 -0.92 -10.45 -1.82
N TYR A 28 -1.62 -9.33 -1.69
CA TYR A 28 -2.72 -9.19 -0.75
C TYR A 28 -4.02 -9.77 -1.33
N PHE A 29 -4.82 -10.38 -0.46
CA PHE A 29 -6.13 -10.95 -0.78
C PHE A 29 -7.22 -10.30 0.05
N ALA A 30 -8.39 -10.12 -0.57
CA ALA A 30 -9.56 -9.58 0.09
C ALA A 30 -10.79 -10.44 -0.18
N THR A 31 -11.72 -10.41 0.76
CA THR A 31 -13.00 -11.09 0.65
C THR A 31 -14.11 -10.05 0.76
N VAL A 32 -15.02 -10.04 -0.20
CA VAL A 32 -16.23 -9.23 -0.19
C VAL A 32 -17.36 -10.06 0.39
N ARG A 33 -17.97 -9.59 1.47
CA ARG A 33 -19.18 -10.20 2.03
C ARG A 33 -20.41 -9.55 1.43
N LEU A 34 -21.29 -10.41 0.92
CA LEU A 34 -22.54 -10.06 0.28
C LEU A 34 -23.70 -10.68 1.05
N LYS A 35 -24.85 -10.01 1.06
CA LYS A 35 -26.10 -10.52 1.60
C LYS A 35 -27.12 -10.65 0.49
N ILE A 36 -27.65 -11.85 0.29
CA ILE A 36 -28.67 -12.19 -0.71
C ILE A 36 -29.80 -12.91 0.00
N ASN A 37 -31.01 -12.33 0.02
CA ASN A 37 -32.21 -12.98 0.60
C ASN A 37 -31.94 -13.62 1.98
N GLN A 38 -31.28 -12.86 2.88
CA GLN A 38 -30.85 -13.25 4.23
C GLN A 38 -29.65 -14.22 4.35
N ARG A 39 -29.09 -14.72 3.24
CA ARG A 39 -27.87 -15.52 3.26
C ARG A 39 -26.65 -14.65 3.08
N GLU A 40 -25.64 -14.87 3.90
CA GLU A 40 -24.31 -14.31 3.65
C GLU A 40 -23.56 -15.17 2.63
N LYS A 41 -22.86 -14.50 1.72
CA LYS A 41 -21.96 -15.09 0.73
C LYS A 41 -20.65 -14.32 0.74
N GLU A 42 -19.59 -15.03 0.44
CA GLU A 42 -18.24 -14.48 0.37
C GLU A 42 -17.71 -14.64 -1.05
N ILE A 43 -17.06 -13.61 -1.57
CA ILE A 43 -16.40 -13.61 -2.87
C ILE A 43 -14.97 -13.16 -2.69
N ASP A 44 -14.03 -13.94 -3.22
CA ASP A 44 -12.62 -13.55 -3.28
C ASP A 44 -12.42 -12.46 -4.32
N ALA A 45 -11.67 -11.44 -3.93
CA ALA A 45 -11.37 -10.28 -4.75
C ALA A 45 -9.94 -9.81 -4.48
N ARG A 46 -9.39 -9.08 -5.47
CA ARG A 46 -8.19 -8.30 -5.22
C ARG A 46 -8.53 -7.13 -4.29
N PRO A 47 -7.64 -6.72 -3.39
CA PRO A 47 -7.88 -5.62 -2.47
C PRO A 47 -8.28 -4.33 -3.17
N SER A 48 -7.66 -4.00 -4.31
CA SER A 48 -8.00 -2.80 -5.08
C SER A 48 -9.47 -2.78 -5.53
N ASP A 49 -9.95 -3.90 -6.06
CA ASP A 49 -11.34 -4.06 -6.52
C ASP A 49 -12.31 -4.07 -5.34
N ALA A 50 -11.95 -4.76 -4.26
CA ALA A 50 -12.76 -4.86 -3.05
C ALA A 50 -12.94 -3.50 -2.36
N ILE A 51 -11.86 -2.73 -2.22
CA ILE A 51 -11.90 -1.36 -1.68
C ILE A 51 -12.76 -0.46 -2.56
N ALA A 52 -12.57 -0.50 -3.89
CA ALA A 52 -13.34 0.31 -4.82
C ALA A 52 -14.85 0.01 -4.74
N LEU A 53 -15.22 -1.26 -4.60
CA LEU A 53 -16.60 -1.68 -4.40
C LEU A 53 -17.15 -1.21 -3.05
N ALA A 54 -16.38 -1.37 -1.96
CA ALA A 54 -16.78 -0.97 -0.61
C ALA A 54 -17.07 0.54 -0.53
N LEU A 55 -16.17 1.37 -1.09
CA LEU A 55 -16.34 2.82 -1.16
C LEU A 55 -17.64 3.22 -1.88
N ARG A 56 -18.01 2.47 -2.92
CA ARG A 56 -19.21 2.77 -3.70
C ARG A 56 -20.50 2.27 -3.07
N ALA A 57 -20.44 1.12 -2.43
CA ALA A 57 -21.55 0.51 -1.71
C ALA A 57 -21.73 1.10 -0.30
N SER A 58 -20.87 2.04 0.10
CA SER A 58 -20.79 2.58 1.47
C SER A 58 -20.66 1.46 2.51
N ALA A 59 -19.92 0.41 2.18
CA ALA A 59 -19.70 -0.73 3.04
C ALA A 59 -18.41 -0.56 3.87
N PRO A 60 -18.41 -0.99 5.14
CA PRO A 60 -17.22 -0.94 5.99
C PRO A 60 -16.09 -1.83 5.45
N ILE A 61 -14.86 -1.35 5.61
CA ILE A 61 -13.62 -2.05 5.23
C ILE A 61 -12.91 -2.48 6.51
N TYR A 62 -12.53 -3.75 6.57
CA TYR A 62 -11.77 -4.35 7.65
C TYR A 62 -10.45 -4.90 7.14
N ILE A 63 -9.47 -4.95 8.03
CA ILE A 63 -8.16 -5.56 7.82
C ILE A 63 -7.95 -6.55 8.97
N THR A 64 -7.36 -7.71 8.67
CA THR A 64 -6.89 -8.64 9.70
C THR A 64 -5.60 -8.13 10.33
N GLU A 65 -5.42 -8.37 11.63
CA GLU A 65 -4.21 -7.95 12.35
C GLU A 65 -2.94 -8.52 11.71
N GLU A 66 -2.97 -9.75 11.21
CA GLU A 66 -1.83 -10.36 10.54
C GLU A 66 -1.35 -9.53 9.32
N VAL A 67 -2.28 -9.08 8.49
CA VAL A 67 -1.98 -8.26 7.32
C VAL A 67 -1.52 -6.87 7.75
N LEU A 68 -2.12 -6.29 8.79
CA LEU A 68 -1.72 -4.99 9.34
C LEU A 68 -0.29 -5.01 9.87
N ASN A 69 0.05 -6.05 10.63
CA ASN A 69 1.38 -6.21 11.24
C ASN A 69 2.45 -6.37 10.16
N LYS A 70 2.24 -7.23 9.16
CA LYS A 70 3.16 -7.40 8.03
C LYS A 70 3.36 -6.11 7.24
N ALA A 71 2.28 -5.41 6.90
CA ALA A 71 2.35 -4.12 6.19
C ALA A 71 3.09 -3.03 7.00
N SER A 72 2.97 -3.06 8.32
CA SER A 72 3.68 -2.13 9.21
C SER A 72 5.18 -2.42 9.24
N THR A 73 5.58 -3.69 9.35
CA THR A 73 7.00 -4.09 9.33
C THR A 73 7.66 -3.77 7.99
N GLU A 74 6.97 -3.99 6.87
CA GLU A 74 7.50 -3.65 5.54
C GLU A 74 7.73 -2.14 5.38
N LYS A 75 6.79 -1.29 5.81
CA LYS A 75 6.96 0.16 5.79
C LYS A 75 8.16 0.63 6.62
N VAL A 76 8.28 0.12 7.84
CA VAL A 76 9.41 0.46 8.73
C VAL A 76 10.74 0.04 8.11
N THR A 77 10.80 -1.14 7.48
CA THR A 77 12.02 -1.62 6.82
C THR A 77 12.40 -0.73 5.63
N LEU A 78 11.44 -0.35 4.80
CA LEU A 78 11.66 0.52 3.64
C LEU A 78 12.06 1.95 4.04
N GLU A 79 11.49 2.49 5.12
CA GLU A 79 11.85 3.79 5.67
C GLU A 79 13.28 3.78 6.23
N ASN A 80 13.63 2.73 7.00
CA ASN A 80 14.99 2.54 7.52
C ASN A 80 16.04 2.41 6.41
N GLU A 81 15.75 1.63 5.35
CA GLU A 81 16.68 1.49 4.21
C GLU A 81 16.92 2.81 3.47
N LYS A 82 15.88 3.65 3.35
CA LYS A 82 16.00 4.98 2.75
C LYS A 82 16.83 5.91 3.63
N GLU A 83 16.62 5.89 4.95
CA GLU A 83 17.41 6.69 5.88
C GLU A 83 18.89 6.27 5.92
N ILE A 84 19.17 4.96 5.91
CA ILE A 84 20.55 4.44 5.85
C ILE A 84 21.23 4.90 4.56
N LYS A 85 20.60 4.72 3.40
CA LYS A 85 21.15 5.18 2.10
C LYS A 85 21.37 6.69 2.05
N LEU A 86 20.46 7.47 2.63
CA LEU A 86 20.59 8.93 2.68
C LEU A 86 21.79 9.34 3.54
N THR A 87 21.96 8.69 4.69
CA THR A 87 23.05 8.94 5.63
C THR A 87 24.40 8.59 5.00
N GLU A 88 24.51 7.44 4.31
CA GLU A 88 25.72 7.04 3.59
C GLU A 88 26.10 8.04 2.48
N LEU A 89 25.12 8.53 1.71
CA LEU A 89 25.37 9.53 0.67
C LEU A 89 25.81 10.87 1.26
N GLN A 90 25.23 11.28 2.39
CA GLN A 90 25.64 12.48 3.11
C GLN A 90 27.06 12.37 3.64
N GLN A 91 27.43 11.21 4.17
CA GLN A 91 28.79 10.95 4.64
C GLN A 91 29.80 11.01 3.50
N LYS A 92 29.54 10.33 2.38
CA LYS A 92 30.41 10.38 1.18
C LYS A 92 30.56 11.80 0.63
N MET A 93 29.48 12.59 0.69
CA MET A 93 29.53 13.99 0.27
C MET A 93 30.44 14.82 1.18
N GLN A 94 30.38 14.60 2.49
CA GLN A 94 31.25 15.27 3.46
C GLN A 94 32.71 14.90 3.25
N GLU A 95 33.01 13.61 3.06
CA GLU A 95 34.36 13.12 2.75
C GLU A 95 34.91 13.75 1.45
N ALA A 96 34.09 13.85 0.40
CA ALA A 96 34.47 14.51 -0.85
C ALA A 96 34.80 16.00 -0.68
N ILE A 97 34.10 16.71 0.22
CA ILE A 97 34.40 18.10 0.56
C ILE A 97 35.73 18.21 1.31
N GLU A 98 36.01 17.29 2.24
CA GLU A 98 37.25 17.27 3.02
C GLU A 98 38.48 17.02 2.16
N VAL A 99 38.37 16.20 1.11
CA VAL A 99 39.46 15.98 0.13
C VAL A 99 39.45 17.01 -1.01
N GLU A 100 38.71 18.12 -0.87
CA GLU A 100 38.57 19.20 -1.86
C GLU A 100 38.08 18.73 -3.25
N ASN A 101 37.41 17.57 -3.32
CA ASN A 101 36.80 17.04 -4.54
C ASN A 101 35.40 17.61 -4.75
N TYR A 102 35.33 18.88 -5.15
CA TYR A 102 34.08 19.60 -5.36
C TYR A 102 33.22 19.01 -6.50
N GLU A 103 33.82 18.36 -7.49
CA GLU A 103 33.09 17.74 -8.59
C GLU A 103 32.27 16.54 -8.10
N GLU A 104 32.87 15.68 -7.28
CA GLU A 104 32.19 14.53 -6.68
C GLU A 104 31.15 14.96 -5.64
N ALA A 105 31.47 15.96 -4.82
CA ALA A 105 30.51 16.54 -3.87
C ALA A 105 29.27 17.13 -4.57
N ALA A 106 29.42 17.78 -5.72
CA ALA A 106 28.31 18.31 -6.51
C ALA A 106 27.40 17.18 -7.03
N LYS A 107 27.98 16.09 -7.54
CA LYS A 107 27.24 14.90 -8.02
C LYS A 107 26.44 14.25 -6.89
N LEU A 108 27.06 14.05 -5.71
CA LEU A 108 26.42 13.46 -4.54
C LEU A 108 25.29 14.34 -4.00
N ARG A 109 25.47 15.67 -3.99
CA ARG A 109 24.43 16.63 -3.61
C ARG A 109 23.19 16.56 -4.51
N ASP A 110 23.39 16.47 -5.82
CA ASP A 110 22.28 16.36 -6.77
C ASP A 110 21.55 15.02 -6.63
N GLN A 111 22.28 13.93 -6.37
CA GLN A 111 21.70 12.63 -6.05
C GLN A 111 20.84 12.67 -4.78
N ILE A 112 21.33 13.28 -3.70
CA ILE A 112 20.58 13.46 -2.44
C ILE A 112 19.30 14.28 -2.68
N ASN A 113 19.39 15.37 -3.45
CA ASN A 113 18.23 16.21 -3.76
C ASN A 113 17.20 15.48 -4.63
N SER A 114 17.63 14.63 -5.55
CA SER A 114 16.73 13.81 -6.37
C SER A 114 15.96 12.78 -5.53
N LEU A 115 16.61 12.22 -4.50
CA LEU A 115 16.04 11.25 -3.58
C LEU A 115 15.05 11.88 -2.59
N LYS A 116 15.29 13.12 -2.14
CA LYS A 116 14.37 13.85 -1.24
C LYS A 116 13.09 14.36 -1.92
N LYS A 117 13.08 14.48 -3.25
CA LYS A 117 11.94 15.01 -4.02
C LYS A 117 10.89 13.95 -4.40
N LYS A 118 11.13 12.68 -4.09
CA LYS A 118 10.36 11.52 -4.57
C LYS A 118 9.69 10.79 -3.41
#